data_AF-A0A1J5A6H3-F1
#
_entry.id   AF-A0A1J5A6H3-F1
#
_cell.length_a   1.000
_cell.length_b   1.000
_cell.length_c   1.000
_cell.angle_alpha   90.00
_cell.angle_beta   90.00
_cell.angle_gamma   90.00
#
_symmetry.space_group_name_H-M   'P 1'
#
loop_
_entity.id
_entity.type
_entity.pdbx_description
1 polymer ?
#
loop_
_entity_poly.entity_id
_entity_poly.type
_entity_poly.pdbx_seq_one_letter_code
_entity_poly.pdbx_strand_id
1 'polypeptide(L)'
;MPDKDYRAIEKLMASRQPEEVRRGLALAREEVSKIGPDEAGPILEIVSTIFYIDPLDRPDLVPVLDEAISLVAGFGKKVIPVLLQCLEAGDVKAQLAFGQALGRMGEEAIGPLMAGYEHACDAACRAFILYALGHVRSPEVVRAAPLAIRAAQASDQELRDTATRAIGKFAEVIPPERLPAELRDGFVEQLQLALADPNPAIRSKAVRSYGKLARHGHLTADEREQLRTTLLHILGEDEHFDWDRAYVVRREAREALEFFKDAA
;
A
#
# COMPACT_ATOMS: atom_id res chain seq x y z
N MET A 1 14.56 -19.84 29.84
CA MET A 1 14.55 -18.48 30.46
C MET A 1 14.95 -17.48 29.38
N PRO A 2 13.99 -16.88 28.65
CA PRO A 2 14.24 -15.86 27.62
C PRO A 2 14.53 -14.45 28.19
N ASP A 3 14.49 -14.31 29.52
CA ASP A 3 14.22 -13.03 30.19
C ASP A 3 15.34 -11.97 30.09
N LYS A 4 16.61 -12.35 29.88
CA LYS A 4 17.70 -11.36 29.83
C LYS A 4 17.81 -10.65 28.48
N ASP A 5 17.71 -11.41 27.39
CA ASP A 5 17.86 -10.87 26.04
C ASP A 5 16.64 -10.03 25.65
N TYR A 6 15.44 -10.44 26.10
CA TYR A 6 14.20 -9.69 25.88
C TYR A 6 14.23 -8.35 26.63
N ARG A 7 14.66 -8.35 27.90
CA ARG A 7 14.87 -7.11 28.67
C ARG A 7 15.92 -6.19 28.05
N ALA A 8 16.96 -6.76 27.42
CA ALA A 8 17.97 -5.97 26.72
C ALA A 8 17.39 -5.31 25.47
N ILE A 9 16.59 -6.04 24.68
CA ILE A 9 15.87 -5.51 23.52
C ILE A 9 14.90 -4.41 23.97
N GLU A 10 14.07 -4.66 24.99
CA GLU A 10 13.13 -3.67 25.55
C GLU A 10 13.83 -2.38 25.95
N LYS A 11 14.95 -2.49 26.68
CA LYS A 11 15.73 -1.32 27.13
C LYS A 11 16.25 -0.51 25.94
N LEU A 12 16.75 -1.16 24.90
CA LEU A 12 17.29 -0.50 23.71
C LEU A 12 16.18 0.13 22.85
N MET A 13 15.05 -0.57 22.69
CA MET A 13 13.90 -0.09 21.94
C MET A 13 13.22 1.12 22.61
N ALA A 14 13.28 1.20 23.95
CA ALA A 14 12.79 2.36 24.70
C ALA A 14 13.71 3.59 24.62
N SER A 15 14.89 3.48 23.99
CA SER A 15 15.82 4.59 23.90
C SER A 15 15.31 5.73 23.02
N ARG A 16 15.76 6.94 23.36
CA ARG A 16 15.59 8.13 22.51
C ARG A 16 16.67 8.25 21.44
N GLN A 17 17.70 7.41 21.42
CA GLN A 17 18.79 7.50 20.44
C GLN A 17 18.57 6.51 19.29
N PRO A 18 18.52 6.96 18.02
CA PRO A 18 18.32 6.07 16.87
C PRO A 18 19.31 4.89 16.82
N GLU A 19 20.58 5.14 17.19
CA GLU A 19 21.61 4.10 17.20
C GLU A 19 21.36 3.02 18.27
N GLU A 20 20.78 3.38 19.41
CA GLU A 20 20.41 2.39 20.43
C GLU A 20 19.20 1.58 20.00
N VAL A 21 18.20 2.22 19.39
CA VAL A 21 17.02 1.52 18.83
C VAL A 21 17.47 0.56 17.72
N ARG A 22 18.38 0.98 16.83
CA ARG A 22 18.97 0.11 15.79
C ARG A 22 19.69 -1.10 16.38
N ARG A 23 20.45 -0.92 17.47
CA ARG A 23 21.05 -2.06 18.20
C ARG A 23 19.98 -2.99 18.78
N GLY A 24 18.87 -2.44 19.28
CA GLY A 24 17.70 -3.20 19.72
C GLY A 24 17.12 -4.05 18.60
N LEU A 25 16.93 -3.48 17.41
CA LEU A 25 16.46 -4.21 16.22
C LEU A 25 17.44 -5.30 15.77
N ALA A 26 18.75 -5.05 15.86
CA ALA A 26 19.77 -6.04 15.55
C ALA A 26 19.71 -7.24 16.51
N LEU A 27 19.61 -6.99 17.82
CA LEU A 27 19.43 -8.05 18.82
C LEU A 27 18.11 -8.81 18.62
N ALA A 28 17.01 -8.10 18.34
CA ALA A 28 15.73 -8.72 18.03
C ALA A 28 15.84 -9.67 16.82
N ARG A 29 16.56 -9.28 15.77
CA ARG A 29 16.83 -10.14 14.60
C ARG A 29 17.62 -11.40 14.97
N GLU A 30 18.66 -11.24 15.78
CA GLU A 30 19.46 -12.37 16.24
C GLU A 30 18.62 -13.35 17.06
N GLU A 31 17.79 -12.84 17.98
CA GLU A 31 16.92 -13.68 18.80
C GLU A 31 15.86 -14.41 17.95
N VAL A 32 15.20 -13.74 17.02
CA VAL A 32 14.26 -14.40 16.08
C VAL A 32 14.95 -15.48 15.25
N SER A 33 16.22 -15.27 14.87
CA SER A 33 16.99 -16.28 14.13
C SER A 33 17.31 -17.51 14.99
N LYS A 34 17.39 -17.37 16.32
CA LYS A 34 17.65 -18.48 17.26
C LYS A 34 16.39 -19.27 17.59
N ILE A 35 15.30 -18.58 17.92
CA ILE A 35 14.03 -19.22 18.33
C ILE A 35 13.17 -19.62 17.13
N GLY A 36 13.46 -19.08 15.95
CA GLY A 36 12.70 -19.26 14.73
C GLY A 36 11.51 -18.29 14.61
N PRO A 37 10.99 -18.10 13.38
CA PRO A 37 9.88 -17.19 13.11
C PRO A 37 8.61 -17.53 13.89
N ASP A 38 8.45 -18.80 14.26
CA ASP A 38 7.27 -19.33 14.92
C ASP A 38 7.10 -18.85 16.36
N GLU A 39 8.20 -18.50 17.03
CA GLU A 39 8.21 -18.01 18.41
C GLU A 39 8.45 -16.50 18.50
N ALA A 40 8.44 -15.79 17.36
CA ALA A 40 8.74 -14.36 17.28
C ALA A 40 7.68 -13.44 17.92
N GLY A 41 6.56 -13.97 18.42
CA GLY A 41 5.43 -13.22 18.96
C GLY A 41 5.79 -12.16 20.02
N PRO A 42 6.54 -12.48 21.09
CA PRO A 42 6.86 -11.46 22.07
C PRO A 42 7.94 -10.47 21.59
N ILE A 43 8.82 -10.87 20.66
CA ILE A 43 9.77 -9.94 20.03
C ILE A 43 9.01 -8.97 19.12
N LEU A 44 7.97 -9.44 18.41
CA LEU A 44 7.08 -8.60 17.63
C LEU A 44 6.42 -7.53 18.49
N GLU A 45 5.91 -7.89 19.65
CA GLU A 45 5.30 -6.92 20.57
C GLU A 45 6.29 -5.80 20.93
N ILE A 46 7.54 -6.15 21.28
CA ILE A 46 8.57 -5.18 21.63
C ILE A 46 8.95 -4.30 20.42
N VAL A 47 9.22 -4.90 19.26
CA VAL A 47 9.62 -4.17 18.04
C VAL A 47 8.51 -3.24 17.56
N SER A 48 7.24 -3.67 17.67
CA SER A 48 6.08 -2.90 17.20
C SER A 48 5.84 -1.60 17.96
N THR A 49 6.42 -1.44 19.16
CA THR A 49 6.31 -0.20 19.93
C THR A 49 6.80 1.02 19.15
N ILE A 50 7.81 0.85 18.28
CA ILE A 50 8.35 1.94 17.45
C ILE A 50 7.33 2.45 16.42
N PHE A 51 6.35 1.63 16.02
CA PHE A 51 5.34 2.02 15.03
C PHE A 51 4.34 3.05 15.57
N TYR A 52 4.26 3.19 16.90
CA TYR A 52 3.42 4.18 17.56
C TYR A 52 4.13 5.53 17.78
N ILE A 53 5.42 5.63 17.43
CA ILE A 53 6.16 6.89 17.49
C ILE A 53 5.72 7.77 16.32
N ASP A 54 5.49 9.06 16.59
CA ASP A 54 5.21 10.03 15.54
C ASP A 54 6.49 10.42 14.78
N PRO A 55 6.58 10.15 13.47
CA PRO A 55 7.73 10.58 12.67
C PRO A 55 7.90 12.10 12.59
N LEU A 56 6.84 12.89 12.84
CA LEU A 56 6.94 14.35 12.89
C LEU A 56 7.61 14.83 14.17
N ASP A 57 7.34 14.17 15.30
CA ASP A 57 8.01 14.47 16.58
C ASP A 57 9.44 13.91 16.60
N ARG A 58 9.67 12.80 15.88
CA ARG A 58 10.94 12.06 15.83
C ARG A 58 11.37 11.75 14.40
N PRO A 59 11.67 12.77 13.58
CA PRO A 59 12.10 12.56 12.19
C PRO A 59 13.42 11.80 12.10
N ASP A 60 14.23 11.86 13.16
CA ASP A 60 15.48 11.11 13.30
C ASP A 60 15.28 9.59 13.40
N LEU A 61 14.08 9.12 13.76
CA LEU A 61 13.74 7.70 13.83
C LEU A 61 13.16 7.15 12.53
N VAL A 62 12.87 7.97 11.52
CA VAL A 62 12.31 7.51 10.23
C VAL A 62 13.14 6.39 9.58
N PRO A 63 14.48 6.46 9.52
CA PRO A 63 15.26 5.36 8.95
C PRO A 63 15.11 4.06 9.77
N VAL A 64 15.10 4.18 11.09
CA VAL A 64 14.98 3.02 12.01
C VAL A 64 13.58 2.41 11.96
N LEU A 65 12.55 3.22 11.71
CA LEU A 65 11.18 2.76 11.49
C LEU A 65 11.11 1.84 10.25
N ASP A 66 11.76 2.22 9.15
CA ASP A 66 11.82 1.39 7.94
C ASP A 66 12.59 0.07 8.16
N GLU A 67 13.68 0.12 8.94
CA GLU A 67 14.42 -1.07 9.38
C GLU A 67 13.53 -2.00 10.23
N ALA A 68 12.72 -1.44 11.13
CA ALA A 68 11.79 -2.20 11.96
C ALA A 68 10.65 -2.84 11.14
N ILE A 69 10.08 -2.11 10.17
CA ILE A 69 9.08 -2.65 9.23
C ILE A 69 9.66 -3.84 8.46
N SER A 70 10.91 -3.72 7.98
CA SER A 70 11.60 -4.79 7.27
C SER A 70 11.92 -5.98 8.17
N LEU A 71 12.24 -5.74 9.44
CA LEU A 71 12.43 -6.79 10.42
C LEU A 71 11.13 -7.57 10.66
N VAL A 72 10.02 -6.88 10.92
CA VAL A 72 8.69 -7.50 11.14
C VAL A 72 8.24 -8.28 9.92
N ALA A 73 8.47 -7.77 8.70
CA ALA A 73 8.19 -8.50 7.47
C ALA A 73 8.95 -9.85 7.38
N GLY A 74 10.13 -9.93 8.00
CA GLY A 74 10.95 -11.15 8.08
C GLY A 74 10.53 -12.15 9.16
N PHE A 75 9.51 -11.86 9.98
CA PHE A 75 9.07 -12.77 11.04
C PHE A 75 8.23 -13.95 10.52
N GLY A 76 7.91 -13.97 9.23
CA GLY A 76 7.23 -15.07 8.55
C GLY A 76 5.71 -15.13 8.79
N LYS A 77 5.03 -16.01 8.06
CA LYS A 77 3.56 -16.07 8.04
C LYS A 77 2.83 -16.25 9.38
N LYS A 78 3.46 -16.81 10.41
CA LYS A 78 2.77 -17.10 11.68
C LYS A 78 2.38 -15.83 12.44
N VAL A 79 3.06 -14.72 12.20
CA VAL A 79 2.69 -13.44 12.82
C VAL A 79 1.58 -12.69 12.07
N ILE A 80 1.18 -13.13 10.86
CA ILE A 80 0.16 -12.44 10.06
C ILE A 80 -1.17 -12.24 10.82
N PRO A 81 -1.73 -13.23 11.55
CA PRO A 81 -2.95 -13.00 12.32
C PRO A 81 -2.82 -11.90 13.37
N VAL A 82 -1.65 -11.78 14.01
CA VAL A 82 -1.37 -10.72 14.99
C VAL A 82 -1.30 -9.36 14.29
N LEU A 83 -0.59 -9.27 13.16
CA LEU A 83 -0.48 -8.05 12.38
C LEU A 83 -1.84 -7.58 11.82
N LEU A 84 -2.72 -8.50 11.44
CA LEU A 84 -4.08 -8.18 11.01
C LEU A 84 -4.90 -7.55 12.14
N GLN A 85 -4.79 -8.05 13.37
CA GLN A 85 -5.45 -7.44 14.54
C GLN A 85 -4.95 -6.02 14.79
N CYS A 86 -3.67 -5.76 14.56
CA CYS A 86 -3.10 -4.42 14.66
C CYS A 86 -3.62 -3.43 13.60
N LEU A 87 -4.21 -3.91 12.50
CA LEU A 87 -4.89 -3.06 11.52
C LEU A 87 -6.28 -2.60 12.00
N GLU A 88 -6.95 -3.36 12.87
CA GLU A 88 -8.26 -3.03 13.41
C GLU A 88 -8.18 -2.04 14.58
N ALA A 89 -7.16 -2.21 15.44
CA ALA A 89 -7.01 -1.44 16.67
C ALA A 89 -5.65 -0.73 16.69
N GLY A 90 -5.62 0.55 16.30
CA GLY A 90 -4.37 1.31 16.35
C GLY A 90 -4.47 2.79 15.98
N ASP A 91 -3.36 3.49 16.23
CA ASP A 91 -3.05 4.80 15.63
C ASP A 91 -2.79 4.62 14.13
N VAL A 92 -3.32 5.50 13.29
CA VAL A 92 -3.20 5.48 11.82
C VAL A 92 -1.76 5.27 11.37
N LYS A 93 -0.77 5.88 12.02
CA LYS A 93 0.64 5.71 11.62
C LYS A 93 1.17 4.31 11.91
N ALA A 94 0.74 3.71 13.01
CA ALA A 94 1.08 2.33 13.34
C ALA A 94 0.40 1.37 12.36
N GLN A 95 -0.88 1.59 12.06
CA GLN A 95 -1.63 0.81 11.07
C GLN A 95 -0.95 0.86 9.68
N LEU A 96 -0.44 2.03 9.27
CA LEU A 96 0.36 2.15 8.04
C LEU A 96 1.64 1.32 8.10
N ALA A 97 2.40 1.38 9.20
CA ALA A 97 3.63 0.58 9.37
C ALA A 97 3.35 -0.92 9.35
N PHE A 98 2.30 -1.37 10.04
CA PHE A 98 1.86 -2.77 10.01
C PHE A 98 1.41 -3.20 8.60
N GLY A 99 0.64 -2.36 7.91
CA GLY A 99 0.24 -2.59 6.52
C GLY A 99 1.44 -2.68 5.57
N GLN A 100 2.47 -1.86 5.78
CA GLN A 100 3.73 -1.96 5.02
C GLN A 100 4.48 -3.26 5.31
N ALA A 101 4.56 -3.68 6.57
CA ALA A 101 5.20 -4.94 6.94
C ALA A 101 4.47 -6.13 6.31
N LEU A 102 3.14 -6.17 6.39
CA LEU A 102 2.30 -7.17 5.73
C LEU A 102 2.50 -7.19 4.21
N GLY A 103 2.59 -6.03 3.57
CA GLY A 103 2.87 -5.94 2.13
C GLY A 103 4.27 -6.47 1.77
N ARG A 104 5.28 -6.24 2.62
CA ARG A 104 6.66 -6.71 2.42
C ARG A 104 6.84 -8.22 2.65
N MET A 105 5.92 -8.87 3.36
CA MET A 105 5.88 -10.34 3.45
C MET A 105 5.61 -11.00 2.09
N GLY A 106 5.03 -10.26 1.14
CA GLY A 106 4.87 -10.72 -0.23
C GLY A 106 3.72 -11.71 -0.40
N GLU A 107 3.93 -12.73 -1.22
CA GLU A 107 2.88 -13.63 -1.69
C GLU A 107 2.17 -14.40 -0.57
N GLU A 108 2.91 -14.79 0.48
CA GLU A 108 2.35 -15.54 1.61
C GLU A 108 1.30 -14.76 2.39
N ALA A 109 1.33 -13.42 2.33
CA ALA A 109 0.35 -12.57 2.99
C ALA A 109 -0.96 -12.41 2.21
N ILE A 110 -0.98 -12.67 0.89
CA ILE A 110 -2.15 -12.42 0.03
C ILE A 110 -3.38 -13.17 0.53
N GLY A 111 -3.26 -14.49 0.75
CA GLY A 111 -4.38 -15.33 1.19
C GLY A 111 -4.98 -14.86 2.53
N PRO A 112 -4.17 -14.73 3.60
CA PRO A 112 -4.62 -14.19 4.88
C PRO A 112 -5.22 -12.78 4.79
N LEU A 113 -4.62 -11.86 4.02
CA LEU A 113 -5.14 -10.50 3.83
C LEU A 113 -6.53 -10.52 3.18
N MET A 114 -6.71 -11.33 2.13
CA MET A 114 -8.02 -11.49 1.48
C MET A 114 -9.07 -12.08 2.44
N ALA A 115 -8.69 -13.08 3.24
CA ALA A 115 -9.59 -13.66 4.24
C ALA A 115 -10.00 -12.64 5.33
N GLY A 116 -9.03 -11.84 5.80
CA GLY A 116 -9.30 -10.76 6.76
C GLY A 116 -10.26 -9.70 6.20
N TYR A 117 -10.08 -9.32 4.94
CA TYR A 117 -10.94 -8.36 4.25
C TYR A 117 -12.42 -8.80 4.24
N GLU A 118 -12.68 -10.07 3.96
CA GLU A 118 -14.03 -10.60 3.80
C GLU A 118 -14.74 -10.88 5.13
N HIS A 119 -13.99 -11.30 6.17
CA HIS A 119 -14.62 -11.93 7.36
C HIS A 119 -14.41 -11.21 8.69
N ALA A 120 -13.44 -10.31 8.82
CA ALA A 120 -13.05 -9.78 10.13
C ALA A 120 -13.14 -8.25 10.25
N CYS A 121 -13.38 -7.54 9.16
CA CYS A 121 -12.83 -6.20 9.00
C CYS A 121 -13.90 -5.17 8.58
N ASP A 122 -13.93 -4.03 9.26
CA ASP A 122 -14.78 -2.88 8.91
C ASP A 122 -14.20 -2.07 7.74
N ALA A 123 -14.84 -0.96 7.34
CA ALA A 123 -14.38 -0.17 6.20
C ALA A 123 -12.97 0.40 6.38
N ALA A 124 -12.61 0.85 7.59
CA ALA A 124 -11.31 1.43 7.89
C ALA A 124 -10.21 0.37 7.85
N CYS A 125 -10.43 -0.76 8.54
CA CYS A 125 -9.53 -1.90 8.48
C CYS A 125 -9.38 -2.40 7.02
N ARG A 126 -10.46 -2.42 6.23
CA ARG A 126 -10.44 -2.87 4.82
C ARG A 126 -9.57 -1.97 3.95
N ALA A 127 -9.55 -0.68 4.23
CA ALA A 127 -8.65 0.26 3.57
C ALA A 127 -7.18 -0.13 3.87
N PHE A 128 -6.81 -0.40 5.13
CA PHE A 128 -5.45 -0.84 5.47
C PHE A 128 -5.07 -2.19 4.86
N ILE A 129 -6.01 -3.14 4.74
CA ILE A 129 -5.76 -4.40 4.05
C ILE A 129 -5.48 -4.17 2.56
N LEU A 130 -6.27 -3.34 1.88
CA LEU A 130 -5.99 -2.99 0.47
C LEU A 130 -4.69 -2.20 0.32
N TYR A 131 -4.36 -1.35 1.28
CA TYR A 131 -3.07 -0.68 1.34
C TYR A 131 -1.92 -1.69 1.42
N ALA A 132 -2.01 -2.69 2.31
CA ALA A 132 -1.01 -3.75 2.44
C ALA A 132 -0.88 -4.59 1.15
N LEU A 133 -2.01 -5.01 0.57
CA LEU A 133 -2.04 -5.72 -0.71
C LEU A 133 -1.38 -4.90 -1.82
N GLY A 134 -1.61 -3.59 -1.89
CA GLY A 134 -0.94 -2.70 -2.85
C GLY A 134 0.58 -2.58 -2.68
N HIS A 135 1.13 -3.04 -1.55
CA HIS A 135 2.57 -3.09 -1.30
C HIS A 135 3.20 -4.45 -1.61
N VAL A 136 2.39 -5.50 -1.82
CA VAL A 136 2.87 -6.83 -2.23
C VAL A 136 3.58 -6.76 -3.59
N ARG A 137 4.80 -7.27 -3.64
CA ARG A 137 5.65 -7.32 -4.85
C ARG A 137 5.63 -8.72 -5.49
N SER A 138 4.43 -9.27 -5.70
CA SER A 138 4.21 -10.54 -6.41
C SER A 138 3.05 -10.40 -7.40
N PRO A 139 3.17 -10.93 -8.64
CA PRO A 139 2.07 -10.99 -9.59
C PRO A 139 0.84 -11.77 -9.09
N GLU A 140 1.00 -12.63 -8.07
CA GLU A 140 -0.13 -13.36 -7.46
C GLU A 140 -1.17 -12.43 -6.80
N VAL A 141 -0.83 -11.14 -6.62
CA VAL A 141 -1.78 -10.13 -6.13
C VAL A 141 -2.97 -9.94 -7.06
N VAL A 142 -2.92 -10.46 -8.30
CA VAL A 142 -4.09 -10.54 -9.20
C VAL A 142 -5.31 -11.19 -8.54
N ARG A 143 -5.10 -12.12 -7.60
CA ARG A 143 -6.18 -12.76 -6.82
C ARG A 143 -6.99 -11.75 -5.99
N ALA A 144 -6.40 -10.62 -5.61
CA ALA A 144 -7.04 -9.56 -4.85
C ALA A 144 -7.67 -8.47 -5.73
N ALA A 145 -7.52 -8.52 -7.05
CA ALA A 145 -8.10 -7.54 -7.98
C ALA A 145 -9.62 -7.37 -7.82
N PRO A 146 -10.44 -8.43 -7.64
CA PRO A 146 -11.87 -8.27 -7.40
C PRO A 146 -12.20 -7.45 -6.15
N LEU A 147 -11.37 -7.52 -5.10
CA LEU A 147 -11.58 -6.74 -3.88
C LEU A 147 -11.41 -5.25 -4.15
N ALA A 148 -10.34 -4.88 -4.86
CA ALA A 148 -10.07 -3.49 -5.22
C ALA A 148 -11.15 -2.92 -6.16
N ILE A 149 -11.62 -3.69 -7.14
CA ILE A 149 -12.71 -3.28 -8.04
C ILE A 149 -13.98 -2.97 -7.25
N ARG A 150 -14.42 -3.87 -6.36
CA ARG A 150 -15.63 -3.64 -5.54
C ARG A 150 -15.45 -2.46 -4.58
N ALA A 151 -14.28 -2.35 -3.95
CA ALA A 151 -13.99 -1.31 -2.97
C ALA A 151 -13.90 0.10 -3.59
N ALA A 152 -13.55 0.21 -4.87
CA ALA A 152 -13.53 1.49 -5.60
C ALA A 152 -14.93 2.13 -5.71
N GLN A 153 -16.01 1.37 -5.46
CA GLN A 153 -17.40 1.85 -5.44
C GLN A 153 -17.97 1.99 -4.03
N ALA A 154 -17.16 1.83 -2.98
CA ALA A 154 -17.64 1.89 -1.61
C ALA A 154 -18.22 3.27 -1.25
N SER A 155 -19.22 3.31 -0.35
CA SER A 155 -19.69 4.59 0.18
C SER A 155 -18.61 5.30 1.02
N ASP A 156 -17.77 4.50 1.71
CA ASP A 156 -16.66 5.01 2.49
C ASP A 156 -15.56 5.59 1.60
N GLN A 157 -15.21 6.86 1.85
CA GLN A 157 -14.29 7.61 1.02
C GLN A 157 -12.85 7.08 1.09
N GLU A 158 -12.39 6.68 2.28
CA GLU A 158 -11.00 6.22 2.47
C GLU A 158 -10.80 4.85 1.81
N LEU A 159 -11.81 3.98 1.91
CA LEU A 159 -11.83 2.71 1.22
C LEU A 159 -11.81 2.89 -0.31
N ARG A 160 -12.62 3.81 -0.86
CA ARG A 160 -12.55 4.13 -2.30
C ARG A 160 -11.20 4.69 -2.74
N ASP A 161 -10.64 5.65 -1.99
CA ASP A 161 -9.34 6.25 -2.30
C ASP A 161 -8.25 5.17 -2.32
N THR A 162 -8.24 4.31 -1.30
CA THR A 162 -7.25 3.24 -1.18
C THR A 162 -7.43 2.18 -2.25
N ALA A 163 -8.66 1.81 -2.59
CA ALA A 163 -8.96 0.88 -3.67
C ALA A 163 -8.49 1.42 -5.04
N THR A 164 -8.79 2.68 -5.34
CA THR A 164 -8.34 3.37 -6.57
C THR A 164 -6.82 3.34 -6.67
N ARG A 165 -6.11 3.57 -5.56
CA ARG A 165 -4.65 3.49 -5.49
C ARG A 165 -4.14 2.06 -5.64
N ALA A 166 -4.81 1.08 -5.03
CA ALA A 166 -4.45 -0.33 -5.08
C ALA A 166 -4.51 -0.87 -6.51
N ILE A 167 -5.52 -0.49 -7.30
CA ILE A 167 -5.63 -0.82 -8.73
C ILE A 167 -4.34 -0.44 -9.48
N GLY A 168 -3.89 0.81 -9.34
CA GLY A 168 -2.66 1.26 -9.98
C GLY A 168 -1.42 0.52 -9.48
N LYS A 169 -1.38 0.17 -8.19
CA LYS A 169 -0.28 -0.61 -7.60
C LYS A 169 -0.25 -2.06 -8.08
N PHE A 170 -1.41 -2.68 -8.28
CA PHE A 170 -1.52 -4.01 -8.86
C PHE A 170 -1.04 -4.01 -10.31
N ALA A 171 -1.41 -3.01 -11.10
CA ALA A 171 -0.94 -2.86 -12.48
C ALA A 171 0.59 -2.72 -12.61
N GLU A 172 1.29 -2.16 -11.60
CA GLU A 172 2.76 -2.07 -11.57
C GLU A 172 3.42 -3.46 -11.49
N VAL A 173 2.78 -4.44 -10.85
CA VAL A 173 3.39 -5.73 -10.48
C VAL A 173 2.80 -6.93 -11.22
N ILE A 174 1.57 -6.83 -11.73
CA ILE A 174 0.93 -7.86 -12.54
C ILE A 174 1.34 -7.64 -14.00
N PRO A 175 2.01 -8.61 -14.66
CA PRO A 175 2.24 -8.57 -16.11
C PRO A 175 0.90 -8.57 -16.88
N PRO A 176 0.77 -7.85 -18.01
CA PRO A 176 -0.46 -7.81 -18.80
C PRO A 176 -1.03 -9.20 -19.16
N GLU A 177 -0.15 -10.16 -19.45
CA GLU A 177 -0.52 -11.53 -19.83
C GLU A 177 -1.14 -12.32 -18.66
N ARG A 178 -0.98 -11.83 -17.43
CA ARG A 178 -1.47 -12.45 -16.20
C ARG A 178 -2.69 -11.73 -15.61
N LEU A 179 -3.14 -10.64 -16.22
CA LEU A 179 -4.36 -9.94 -15.83
C LEU A 179 -5.50 -10.35 -16.78
N PRO A 180 -6.49 -11.15 -16.35
CA PRO A 180 -7.66 -11.50 -17.16
C PRO A 180 -8.35 -10.25 -17.71
N ALA A 181 -8.86 -10.35 -18.94
CA ALA A 181 -9.48 -9.24 -19.65
C ALA A 181 -10.62 -8.61 -18.82
N GLU A 182 -11.45 -9.43 -18.17
CA GLU A 182 -12.56 -8.95 -17.35
C GLU A 182 -12.10 -8.12 -16.15
N LEU A 183 -10.96 -8.48 -15.53
CA LEU A 183 -10.39 -7.72 -14.41
C LEU A 183 -9.70 -6.44 -14.88
N ARG A 184 -9.02 -6.51 -16.04
CA ARG A 184 -8.41 -5.34 -16.69
C ARG A 184 -9.47 -4.31 -17.08
N ASP A 185 -10.56 -4.76 -17.71
CA ASP A 185 -11.72 -3.94 -18.06
C ASP A 185 -12.32 -3.32 -16.80
N GLY A 186 -12.49 -4.11 -15.73
CA GLY A 186 -12.93 -3.61 -14.44
C GLY A 186 -12.01 -2.53 -13.86
N PHE A 187 -10.67 -2.69 -13.95
CA PHE A 187 -9.75 -1.63 -13.54
C PHE A 187 -9.95 -0.34 -14.34
N VAL A 188 -10.07 -0.44 -15.67
CA VAL A 188 -10.29 0.71 -16.55
C VAL A 188 -11.60 1.42 -16.21
N GLU A 189 -12.70 0.68 -16.10
CA GLU A 189 -14.02 1.22 -15.77
C GLU A 189 -14.00 1.95 -14.41
N GLN A 190 -13.45 1.32 -13.37
CA GLN A 190 -13.41 1.94 -12.04
C GLN A 190 -12.54 3.20 -12.01
N LEU A 191 -11.42 3.21 -12.74
CA LEU A 191 -10.58 4.41 -12.84
C LEU A 191 -11.28 5.52 -13.63
N GLN A 192 -12.02 5.20 -14.70
CA GLN A 192 -12.82 6.19 -15.43
C GLN A 192 -13.90 6.80 -14.55
N LEU A 193 -14.63 5.99 -13.78
CA LEU A 193 -15.62 6.48 -12.81
C LEU A 193 -14.98 7.37 -11.75
N ALA A 194 -13.82 6.99 -11.23
CA ALA A 194 -13.10 7.74 -10.20
C ALA A 194 -12.56 9.09 -10.70
N LEU A 195 -12.40 9.31 -12.01
CA LEU A 195 -12.10 10.63 -12.58
C LEU A 195 -13.26 11.63 -12.41
N ALA A 196 -14.48 11.17 -12.16
CA ALA A 196 -15.64 12.02 -11.88
C ALA A 196 -15.96 12.13 -10.38
N ASP A 197 -15.13 11.56 -9.49
CA ASP A 197 -15.39 11.59 -8.04
C ASP A 197 -15.41 13.03 -7.52
N PRO A 198 -16.37 13.41 -6.64
CA PRO A 198 -16.42 14.76 -6.08
C PRO A 198 -15.15 15.14 -5.30
N ASN A 199 -14.44 14.16 -4.74
CA ASN A 199 -13.21 14.37 -4.00
C ASN A 199 -11.99 14.46 -4.95
N PRO A 200 -11.29 15.60 -5.01
CA PRO A 200 -10.12 15.77 -5.88
C PRO A 200 -8.95 14.83 -5.52
N ALA A 201 -8.87 14.38 -4.27
CA ALA A 201 -7.89 13.39 -3.86
C ALA A 201 -8.11 12.09 -4.65
N ILE A 202 -9.34 11.58 -4.72
CA ILE A 202 -9.67 10.36 -5.47
C ILE A 202 -9.42 10.55 -6.97
N ARG A 203 -9.87 11.68 -7.56
CA ARG A 203 -9.59 11.99 -8.97
C ARG A 203 -8.09 11.98 -9.28
N SER A 204 -7.26 12.57 -8.42
CA SER A 204 -5.81 12.56 -8.60
C SER A 204 -5.22 11.14 -8.54
N LYS A 205 -5.72 10.26 -7.65
CA LYS A 205 -5.30 8.85 -7.61
C LYS A 205 -5.78 8.09 -8.83
N ALA A 206 -6.97 8.40 -9.35
CA ALA A 206 -7.49 7.80 -10.56
C ALA A 206 -6.58 8.12 -11.75
N VAL A 207 -6.25 9.39 -11.96
CA VAL A 207 -5.28 9.83 -12.99
C VAL A 207 -3.95 9.09 -12.87
N ARG A 208 -3.34 9.10 -11.69
CA ARG A 208 -2.07 8.41 -11.44
C ARG A 208 -2.15 6.91 -11.74
N SER A 209 -3.22 6.26 -11.28
CA SER A 209 -3.39 4.81 -11.41
C SER A 209 -3.69 4.42 -12.87
N TYR A 210 -4.45 5.24 -13.59
CA TYR A 210 -4.72 5.03 -15.01
C TYR A 210 -3.45 5.23 -15.85
N GLY A 211 -2.62 6.22 -15.51
CA GLY A 211 -1.28 6.37 -16.07
C GLY A 211 -0.41 5.14 -15.86
N LYS A 212 -0.49 4.47 -14.70
CA LYS A 212 0.24 3.21 -14.46
C LYS A 212 -0.27 2.07 -15.34
N LEU A 213 -1.58 1.94 -15.55
CA LEU A 213 -2.10 0.96 -16.51
C LEU A 213 -1.49 1.19 -17.90
N ALA A 214 -1.44 2.45 -18.37
CA ALA A 214 -0.83 2.80 -19.65
C ALA A 214 0.67 2.44 -19.68
N ARG A 215 1.42 2.86 -18.66
CA ARG A 215 2.86 2.62 -18.53
C ARG A 215 3.22 1.14 -18.53
N HIS A 216 2.40 0.32 -17.87
CA HIS A 216 2.67 -1.11 -17.67
C HIS A 216 1.99 -2.01 -18.72
N GLY A 217 1.44 -1.44 -19.80
CA GLY A 217 0.95 -2.21 -20.95
C GLY A 217 -0.44 -2.83 -20.77
N HIS A 218 -1.24 -2.32 -19.84
CA HIS A 218 -2.60 -2.83 -19.55
C HIS A 218 -3.71 -2.17 -20.39
N LEU A 219 -3.35 -1.19 -21.22
CA LEU A 219 -4.30 -0.48 -22.09
C LEU A 219 -4.06 -0.81 -23.55
N THR A 220 -5.14 -0.96 -24.30
CA THR A 220 -5.14 -1.02 -25.76
C THR A 220 -4.72 0.33 -26.36
N ALA A 221 -4.43 0.36 -27.67
CA ALA A 221 -4.08 1.61 -28.36
C ALA A 221 -5.19 2.67 -28.24
N ASP A 222 -6.44 2.26 -28.43
CA ASP A 222 -7.60 3.16 -28.35
C ASP A 222 -7.80 3.71 -26.93
N GLU A 223 -7.65 2.87 -25.91
CA GLU A 223 -7.74 3.31 -24.51
C GLU A 223 -6.58 4.22 -24.11
N ARG A 224 -5.39 4.00 -24.66
CA ARG A 224 -4.25 4.91 -24.47
C ARG A 224 -4.56 6.29 -25.05
N GLU A 225 -5.10 6.35 -26.26
CA GLU A 225 -5.45 7.62 -26.89
C GLU A 225 -6.62 8.31 -26.16
N GLN A 226 -7.61 7.54 -25.72
CA GLN A 226 -8.70 8.05 -24.89
C GLN A 226 -8.18 8.63 -23.58
N LEU A 227 -7.27 7.92 -22.89
CA LEU A 227 -6.65 8.43 -21.67
C LEU A 227 -5.87 9.71 -21.97
N ARG A 228 -5.04 9.75 -23.03
CA ARG A 228 -4.30 10.95 -23.43
C ARG A 228 -5.23 12.15 -23.62
N THR A 229 -6.35 11.96 -24.33
CA THR A 229 -7.38 13.00 -24.55
C THR A 229 -7.96 13.48 -23.22
N THR A 230 -8.32 12.55 -22.33
CA THR A 230 -8.82 12.88 -21.00
C THR A 230 -7.79 13.65 -20.15
N LEU A 231 -6.50 13.32 -20.24
CA LEU A 231 -5.46 14.05 -19.51
C LEU A 231 -5.29 15.48 -20.03
N LEU A 232 -5.33 15.68 -21.36
CA LEU A 232 -5.28 17.02 -21.98
C LEU A 232 -6.49 17.86 -21.58
N HIS A 233 -7.69 17.26 -21.55
CA HIS A 233 -8.90 17.90 -21.05
C HIS A 233 -8.77 18.31 -19.58
N ILE A 234 -8.27 17.42 -18.70
CA ILE A 234 -8.04 17.75 -17.28
C ILE A 234 -7.11 18.95 -17.13
N LEU A 235 -6.14 19.13 -18.03
CA LEU A 235 -5.19 20.24 -18.04
C LEU A 235 -5.74 21.53 -18.66
N GLY A 236 -6.87 21.48 -19.39
CA GLY A 236 -7.34 22.58 -20.23
C GLY A 236 -6.42 22.85 -21.42
N GLU A 237 -5.70 21.83 -21.87
CA GLU A 237 -4.80 21.86 -23.02
C GLU A 237 -5.50 21.29 -24.28
N ASP A 238 -6.84 21.23 -24.26
CA ASP A 238 -7.71 20.88 -25.38
C ASP A 238 -8.45 22.12 -25.95
N GLU A 239 -9.29 21.92 -26.97
CA GLU A 239 -10.05 23.00 -27.60
C GLU A 239 -11.20 23.55 -26.74
N HIS A 240 -11.55 22.88 -25.63
CA HIS A 240 -12.64 23.30 -24.73
C HIS A 240 -12.16 24.32 -23.70
N PHE A 241 -10.86 24.34 -23.39
CA PHE A 241 -10.23 25.22 -22.40
C PHE A 241 -10.88 25.15 -21.00
N ASP A 242 -11.54 24.02 -20.67
CA ASP A 242 -12.01 23.69 -19.32
C ASP A 242 -10.98 22.78 -18.65
N TRP A 243 -10.87 22.83 -17.32
CA TRP A 243 -9.85 22.07 -16.59
C TRP A 243 -10.29 21.67 -15.19
N ASP A 244 -9.66 20.64 -14.62
CA ASP A 244 -9.92 20.28 -13.23
C ASP A 244 -9.44 21.40 -12.29
N ARG A 245 -10.37 21.96 -11.52
CA ARG A 245 -10.10 23.06 -10.58
C ARG A 245 -9.05 22.71 -9.54
N ALA A 246 -8.89 21.44 -9.20
CA ALA A 246 -7.89 20.99 -8.25
C ALA A 246 -6.53 20.82 -8.92
N TYR A 247 -5.56 21.65 -8.51
CA TYR A 247 -4.18 21.60 -9.03
C TYR A 247 -3.53 20.22 -8.85
N VAL A 248 -3.83 19.50 -7.76
CA VAL A 248 -3.29 18.15 -7.55
C VAL A 248 -3.67 17.19 -8.68
N VAL A 249 -4.90 17.28 -9.21
CA VAL A 249 -5.36 16.43 -10.32
C VAL A 249 -4.61 16.79 -11.60
N ARG A 250 -4.48 18.08 -11.89
CA ARG A 250 -3.71 18.58 -13.04
C ARG A 250 -2.24 18.20 -12.98
N ARG A 251 -1.63 18.25 -11.79
CA ARG A 251 -0.24 17.82 -11.61
C ARG A 251 -0.07 16.34 -11.96
N GLU A 252 -0.93 15.46 -11.44
CA GLU A 252 -0.89 14.04 -11.78
C GLU A 252 -1.12 13.81 -13.28
N ALA A 253 -1.98 14.60 -13.92
CA ALA A 253 -2.26 14.47 -15.35
C ALA A 253 -1.03 14.79 -16.20
N ARG A 254 -0.30 15.85 -15.83
CA ARG A 254 0.97 16.19 -16.47
C ARG A 254 2.02 15.09 -16.29
N GLU A 255 2.15 14.54 -15.09
CA GLU A 255 3.06 13.41 -14.82
C GLU A 255 2.67 12.16 -15.63
N ALA A 256 1.37 11.87 -15.77
CA ALA A 256 0.87 10.73 -16.54
C ALA A 256 1.08 10.89 -18.06
N LEU A 257 1.03 12.12 -18.60
CA LEU A 257 1.29 12.39 -20.02
C LEU A 257 2.73 12.06 -20.45
N GLU A 258 3.69 12.04 -19.52
CA GLU A 258 5.07 11.64 -19.83
C GLU A 258 5.13 10.20 -20.38
N PHE A 259 4.21 9.31 -19.99
CA PHE A 259 4.16 7.93 -20.48
C PHE A 259 3.76 7.78 -21.96
N PHE A 260 3.44 8.89 -22.63
CA PHE A 260 3.02 8.94 -24.03
C PHE A 260 4.01 9.65 -24.94
N LYS A 261 5.13 10.16 -24.40
CA LYS A 261 6.14 10.87 -25.20
C LYS A 261 7.09 9.94 -25.96
N ASP A 262 7.24 8.70 -25.50
CA ASP A 262 8.17 7.71 -26.07
C ASP A 262 7.57 6.84 -27.20
N ALA A 263 6.40 7.22 -27.74
CA ALA A 263 5.68 6.46 -28.76
C ALA A 263 5.64 7.14 -30.15
N ALA A 264 6.47 8.16 -30.37
CA ALA A 264 6.58 8.90 -31.64
C ALA A 264 7.87 8.55 -32.40
#